data_AF-A0A178VM08-F1
#
_entry.id   AF-A0A178VM08-F1
#
_cell.length_a   1.000
_cell.length_b   1.000
_cell.length_c   1.000
_cell.angle_alpha   90.00
_cell.angle_beta   90.00
_cell.angle_gamma   90.00
#
_symmetry.space_group_name_H-M   'P 1'
#
loop_
_entity.id
_entity.type
_entity.pdbx_description
1 polymer ?
#
loop_
_entity_poly.entity_id
_entity_poly.type
_entity_poly.pdbx_seq_one_letter_code
_entity_poly.pdbx_strand_id
1 'polypeptide(L)'
;MAASYHVRSSSLPARLHPHGLNQIQQLLNKLPADDNNSLSLLSNLYDSVSHLFNDSPSSLLVPHHSFFTHLLDLSLLHLDLCSKLRDITCRIKDCLRDLRSAFRRRRHSGDSTIRCHVKAFIRSRKAVHKDIAKLLLLLKQTGLSSSESSHPLITLLQQVCSQTCQTFRTVLLSLSTAVPKPRPSKWALVTKLVIKNVTSTSGQVRTGHRNEFQMMDEELRRFSMAEEIKKDRIKSMITNLDKVDVAVEDLEESLERLYRRMIQARVSLLNILSLHI
;
A
#
# COMPACT_ATOMS: atom_id res chain seq x y z
N MET A 1 -21.07 24.65 -60.92
CA MET A 1 -21.92 24.40 -59.74
C MET A 1 -21.14 23.54 -58.76
N ALA A 2 -20.70 24.12 -57.64
CA ALA A 2 -19.97 23.38 -56.60
C ALA A 2 -20.98 22.59 -55.75
N ALA A 3 -20.82 21.27 -55.67
CA ALA A 3 -21.61 20.45 -54.77
C ALA A 3 -21.20 20.77 -53.33
N SER A 4 -22.13 21.39 -52.60
CA SER A 4 -22.03 21.57 -51.14
C SER A 4 -22.14 20.20 -50.48
N TYR A 5 -21.02 19.68 -50.00
CA TYR A 5 -21.02 18.50 -49.14
C TYR A 5 -21.43 18.94 -47.74
N HIS A 6 -22.63 18.52 -47.32
CA HIS A 6 -23.05 18.60 -45.92
C HIS A 6 -22.06 17.78 -45.07
N VAL A 7 -21.22 18.47 -44.30
CA VAL A 7 -20.46 17.87 -43.20
C VAL A 7 -21.50 17.40 -42.19
N ARG A 8 -21.79 16.09 -42.19
CA ARG A 8 -22.63 15.47 -41.16
C ARG A 8 -21.84 15.52 -39.84
N SER A 9 -22.36 16.27 -38.88
CA SER A 9 -21.95 16.22 -37.49
C SER A 9 -22.02 14.78 -36.99
N SER A 10 -20.89 14.22 -36.58
CA SER A 10 -20.84 12.90 -35.95
C SER A 10 -21.25 13.05 -34.48
N SER A 11 -22.52 12.81 -34.19
CA SER A 11 -23.05 12.68 -32.84
C SER A 11 -22.76 11.29 -32.26
N LEU A 12 -21.52 10.81 -32.40
CA LEU A 12 -21.11 9.56 -31.78
C LEU A 12 -20.48 9.87 -30.42
N PRO A 13 -21.05 9.36 -29.30
CA PRO A 13 -20.37 9.36 -28.02
C PRO A 13 -19.28 8.29 -28.09
N ALA A 14 -18.23 8.54 -28.87
CA ALA A 14 -17.10 7.63 -29.07
C ALA A 14 -15.80 8.20 -28.48
N ARG A 15 -15.89 9.28 -27.68
CA ARG A 15 -14.73 9.94 -27.08
C ARG A 15 -14.79 9.83 -25.57
N LEU A 16 -13.66 9.45 -24.98
CA LEU A 16 -13.39 9.63 -23.55
C LEU A 16 -13.62 11.09 -23.19
N HIS A 17 -14.35 11.35 -22.11
CA HIS A 17 -14.58 12.71 -21.66
C HIS A 17 -13.25 13.30 -21.15
N PRO A 18 -12.72 14.40 -21.74
CA PRO A 18 -11.40 14.94 -21.39
C PRO A 18 -11.25 15.25 -19.89
N HIS A 19 -12.36 15.57 -19.23
CA HIS A 19 -12.42 15.84 -17.80
C HIS A 19 -11.92 14.65 -16.95
N GLY A 20 -12.35 13.42 -17.24
CA GLY A 20 -11.98 12.24 -16.46
C GLY A 20 -10.49 11.92 -16.57
N LEU A 21 -9.93 12.03 -17.78
CA LEU A 21 -8.49 11.84 -18.01
C LEU A 21 -7.65 12.91 -17.29
N ASN A 22 -8.08 14.18 -17.35
CA ASN A 22 -7.40 15.28 -16.69
C ASN A 22 -7.41 15.12 -15.17
N GLN A 23 -8.53 14.68 -14.58
CA GLN A 23 -8.63 14.45 -13.14
C GLN A 23 -7.66 13.36 -12.67
N ILE A 24 -7.60 12.23 -13.38
CA ILE A 24 -6.66 11.14 -13.06
C ILE A 24 -5.21 11.63 -13.20
N GLN A 25 -4.88 12.38 -14.25
CA GLN A 25 -3.54 12.94 -14.42
C GLN A 25 -3.15 13.92 -13.29
N GLN A 26 -4.09 14.77 -12.85
CA GLN A 26 -3.86 15.67 -11.72
C GLN A 26 -3.59 14.92 -10.42
N LEU A 27 -4.32 13.83 -10.16
CA LEU A 27 -4.09 12.98 -8.99
C LEU A 27 -2.73 12.27 -9.08
N LEU A 28 -2.37 11.72 -10.25
CA LEU A 28 -1.05 11.12 -10.49
C LEU A 28 0.10 12.09 -10.22
N ASN A 29 -0.04 13.36 -10.59
CA ASN A 29 0.98 14.37 -10.34
C ASN A 29 1.13 14.72 -8.84
N LYS A 30 0.12 14.45 -8.01
CA LYS A 30 0.13 14.73 -6.56
C LYS A 30 0.72 13.58 -5.74
N LEU A 31 0.56 12.33 -6.16
CA LEU A 31 1.02 11.16 -5.39
C LEU A 31 2.53 11.12 -5.08
N PRO A 32 3.44 11.62 -5.94
CA PRO A 32 4.87 11.66 -5.63
C PRO A 32 5.26 12.67 -4.54
N ALA A 33 4.37 13.61 -4.20
CA ALA A 33 4.69 14.76 -3.34
C ALA A 33 4.10 14.68 -1.91
N ASP A 34 3.09 13.84 -1.69
CA ASP A 34 2.38 13.74 -0.40
C ASP A 34 2.48 12.32 0.18
N ASP A 35 3.58 12.06 0.89
CA ASP A 35 3.86 10.75 1.52
C ASP A 35 2.76 10.35 2.53
N ASN A 36 2.17 11.33 3.24
CA ASN A 36 1.21 11.09 4.31
C ASN A 36 -0.20 10.74 3.81
N ASN A 37 -0.61 11.28 2.66
CA ASN A 37 -1.94 11.02 2.07
C ASN A 37 -1.90 10.09 0.85
N SER A 38 -0.78 9.40 0.62
CA SER A 38 -0.58 8.57 -0.58
C SER A 38 -1.69 7.51 -0.81
N LEU A 39 -2.21 6.87 0.25
CA LEU A 39 -3.30 5.89 0.16
C LEU A 39 -4.69 6.52 -0.10
N SER A 40 -4.96 7.68 0.49
CA SER A 40 -6.24 8.38 0.26
C SER A 40 -6.28 8.97 -1.16
N LEU A 41 -5.18 9.55 -1.62
CA LEU A 41 -5.01 9.97 -3.01
C LEU A 41 -5.13 8.80 -3.99
N LEU A 42 -4.54 7.64 -3.66
CA LEU A 42 -4.69 6.43 -4.47
C LEU A 42 -6.14 5.94 -4.49
N SER A 43 -6.87 6.03 -3.38
CA SER A 43 -8.29 5.68 -3.32
C SER A 43 -9.12 6.58 -4.24
N ASN A 44 -8.85 7.89 -4.23
CA ASN A 44 -9.49 8.86 -5.13
C ASN A 44 -9.13 8.61 -6.60
N LEU A 45 -7.92 8.12 -6.86
CA LEU A 45 -7.46 7.74 -8.20
C LEU A 45 -8.27 6.55 -8.73
N TYR A 46 -8.43 5.48 -7.94
CA TYR A 46 -9.27 4.34 -8.31
C TYR A 46 -10.76 4.71 -8.45
N ASP A 47 -11.26 5.62 -7.62
CA ASP A 47 -12.62 6.15 -7.76
C ASP A 47 -12.80 6.89 -9.10
N SER A 48 -11.84 7.75 -9.46
CA SER A 48 -11.83 8.47 -10.74
C SER A 48 -11.71 7.51 -11.94
N VAL A 49 -10.90 6.44 -11.81
CA VAL A 49 -10.81 5.38 -12.83
C VAL A 49 -12.13 4.65 -12.98
N SER A 50 -12.82 4.34 -11.88
CA SER A 50 -14.14 3.71 -11.90
C SER A 50 -15.16 4.58 -12.63
N HIS A 51 -15.21 5.88 -12.33
CA HIS A 51 -16.08 6.84 -13.00
C HIS A 51 -15.77 6.97 -14.49
N LEU A 52 -14.48 7.09 -14.85
CA LEU A 52 -14.05 7.13 -16.24
C LEU A 52 -14.60 5.94 -17.03
N PHE A 53 -14.48 4.74 -16.47
CA PHE A 53 -14.96 3.53 -17.10
C PHE A 53 -16.49 3.51 -17.20
N ASN A 54 -17.22 3.79 -16.12
CA ASN A 54 -18.68 3.80 -16.15
C ASN A 54 -19.28 4.77 -17.19
N ASP A 55 -18.60 5.89 -17.44
CA ASP A 55 -19.02 6.89 -18.42
C ASP A 55 -18.47 6.64 -19.84
N SER A 56 -17.65 5.61 -20.04
CA SER A 56 -16.98 5.32 -21.31
C SER A 56 -17.79 4.37 -22.20
N PRO A 57 -17.93 4.67 -23.50
CA PRO A 57 -18.50 3.72 -24.46
C PRO A 57 -17.60 2.48 -24.59
N SER A 58 -18.23 1.32 -24.69
CA SER A 58 -17.52 0.04 -24.73
C SER A 58 -16.63 -0.14 -25.97
N SER A 59 -16.94 0.58 -27.05
CA SER A 59 -16.16 0.58 -28.30
C SER A 59 -14.73 1.10 -28.14
N LEU A 60 -14.41 1.82 -27.05
CA LEU A 60 -13.06 2.31 -26.74
C LEU A 60 -12.08 1.18 -26.39
N LEU A 61 -12.58 0.03 -25.91
CA LEU A 61 -11.73 -1.05 -25.40
C LEU A 61 -11.41 -2.11 -26.46
N VAL A 62 -12.21 -2.20 -27.53
CA VAL A 62 -12.08 -3.22 -28.59
C VAL A 62 -10.69 -3.23 -29.25
N PRO A 63 -10.09 -2.08 -29.63
CA PRO A 63 -8.80 -2.09 -30.31
C PRO A 63 -7.64 -2.59 -29.43
N HIS A 64 -7.85 -2.64 -28.11
CA HIS A 64 -6.81 -2.91 -27.12
C HIS A 64 -7.23 -4.01 -26.13
N HIS A 65 -8.06 -4.97 -26.56
CA HIS A 65 -8.58 -6.05 -25.70
C HIS A 65 -7.48 -6.76 -24.89
N SER A 66 -6.36 -7.13 -25.52
CA SER A 66 -5.24 -7.81 -24.85
C SER A 66 -4.60 -6.99 -23.73
N PHE A 67 -4.55 -5.66 -23.88
CA PHE A 67 -4.08 -4.76 -22.83
C PHE A 67 -5.06 -4.76 -21.64
N PHE A 68 -6.36 -4.65 -21.92
CA PHE A 68 -7.38 -4.60 -20.86
C PHE A 68 -7.53 -5.93 -20.12
N THR A 69 -7.35 -7.08 -20.79
CA THR A 69 -7.28 -8.38 -20.09
C THR A 69 -6.07 -8.45 -19.17
N HIS A 70 -4.90 -7.99 -19.64
CA HIS A 70 -3.71 -7.95 -18.79
C HIS A 70 -3.85 -6.97 -17.63
N LEU A 71 -4.51 -5.82 -17.85
CA LEU A 71 -4.85 -4.86 -16.80
C LEU A 71 -5.76 -5.47 -15.74
N LEU A 72 -6.72 -6.32 -16.13
CA LEU A 72 -7.54 -7.07 -15.18
C LEU A 72 -6.71 -8.04 -14.34
N ASP A 73 -5.77 -8.77 -14.94
CA ASP A 73 -4.86 -9.66 -14.19
C ASP A 73 -4.02 -8.87 -13.17
N LEU A 74 -3.47 -7.73 -13.59
CA LEU A 74 -2.70 -6.85 -12.70
C LEU A 74 -3.55 -6.25 -11.59
N SER A 75 -4.77 -5.83 -11.89
CA SER A 75 -5.70 -5.33 -10.87
C SER A 75 -6.04 -6.40 -9.83
N LEU A 76 -6.05 -7.69 -10.22
CA LEU A 76 -6.27 -8.80 -9.28
C LEU A 76 -5.08 -8.92 -8.34
N LEU A 77 -3.88 -8.88 -8.90
CA LEU A 77 -2.65 -8.93 -8.11
C LEU A 77 -2.53 -7.73 -7.16
N HIS A 78 -2.95 -6.52 -7.58
CA HIS A 78 -3.00 -5.37 -6.68
C HIS A 78 -4.02 -5.58 -5.55
N LEU A 79 -5.19 -6.17 -5.82
CA LEU A 79 -6.18 -6.50 -4.80
C LEU A 79 -5.63 -7.53 -3.80
N ASP A 80 -4.95 -8.57 -4.29
CA ASP A 80 -4.31 -9.58 -3.44
C ASP A 80 -3.22 -8.97 -2.55
N LEU A 81 -2.42 -8.04 -3.09
CA LEU A 81 -1.45 -7.28 -2.32
C LEU A 81 -2.11 -6.44 -1.23
N CYS A 82 -3.16 -5.70 -1.59
CA CYS A 82 -3.93 -4.89 -0.65
C CYS A 82 -4.52 -5.76 0.47
N SER A 83 -5.09 -6.93 0.12
CA SER A 83 -5.63 -7.88 1.10
C SER A 83 -4.55 -8.39 2.06
N LYS A 84 -3.41 -8.85 1.55
CA LYS A 84 -2.30 -9.33 2.39
C LYS A 84 -1.75 -8.23 3.29
N LEU A 85 -1.73 -7.00 2.81
CA LEU A 85 -1.30 -5.83 3.59
C LEU A 85 -2.30 -5.53 4.72
N ARG A 86 -3.62 -5.59 4.45
CA ARG A 86 -4.66 -5.51 5.50
C ARG A 86 -4.45 -6.58 6.57
N ASP A 87 -4.22 -7.83 6.17
CA ASP A 87 -3.96 -8.93 7.11
C ASP A 87 -2.70 -8.70 7.97
N ILE A 88 -1.67 -8.06 7.40
CA ILE A 88 -0.48 -7.66 8.17
C ILE A 88 -0.84 -6.58 9.18
N THR A 89 -1.56 -5.55 8.76
CA THR A 89 -1.97 -4.43 9.62
C THR A 89 -2.84 -4.91 10.78
N CYS A 90 -3.83 -5.78 10.53
CA CYS A 90 -4.65 -6.38 11.58
C CYS A 90 -3.81 -7.18 12.59
N ARG A 91 -2.88 -8.02 12.11
CA ARG A 91 -1.98 -8.79 12.97
C ARG A 91 -1.11 -7.89 13.86
N ILE A 92 -0.65 -6.76 13.34
CA ILE A 92 0.08 -5.76 14.14
C ILE A 92 -0.83 -5.19 15.23
N LYS A 93 -2.06 -4.77 14.87
CA LYS A 93 -3.06 -4.21 15.79
C LYS A 93 -3.36 -5.15 16.95
N ASP A 94 -3.60 -6.42 16.67
CA ASP A 94 -3.88 -7.43 17.69
C ASP A 94 -2.69 -7.63 18.63
N CYS A 95 -1.48 -7.70 18.09
CA CYS A 95 -0.27 -7.81 18.91
C CYS A 95 -0.03 -6.58 19.79
N LEU A 96 -0.35 -5.37 19.31
CA LEU A 96 -0.28 -4.13 20.08
C LEU A 96 -1.28 -4.17 21.25
N ARG A 97 -2.53 -4.56 20.97
CA ARG A 97 -3.58 -4.70 21.97
C ARG A 97 -3.20 -5.69 23.06
N ASP A 98 -2.68 -6.86 22.69
CA ASP A 98 -2.22 -7.88 23.63
C ASP A 98 -1.12 -7.38 24.55
N LEU A 99 -0.09 -6.75 23.96
CA LEU A 99 1.05 -6.23 24.71
C LEU A 99 0.63 -5.07 25.63
N ARG A 100 -0.20 -4.15 25.14
CA ARG A 100 -0.75 -3.04 25.92
C ARG A 100 -1.58 -3.55 27.10
N SER A 101 -2.40 -4.57 26.87
CA SER A 101 -3.21 -5.21 27.90
C SER A 101 -2.34 -5.86 28.99
N ALA A 102 -1.26 -6.54 28.59
CA ALA A 102 -0.28 -7.10 29.53
C ALA A 102 0.37 -6.02 30.40
N PHE A 103 0.74 -4.87 29.82
CA PHE A 103 1.28 -3.74 30.56
C PHE A 103 0.29 -3.15 31.56
N ARG A 104 -0.99 -3.01 31.18
CA ARG A 104 -2.05 -2.51 32.07
C ARG A 104 -2.33 -3.47 33.24
N ARG A 105 -2.24 -4.79 33.03
CA ARG A 105 -2.47 -5.81 34.05
C ARG A 105 -1.28 -6.13 34.96
N ARG A 106 -0.12 -5.48 34.76
CA ARG A 106 1.14 -5.77 35.51
C ARG A 106 0.95 -5.96 37.01
N ARG A 107 0.10 -5.14 37.65
CA ARG A 107 -0.09 -5.12 39.11
C ARG A 107 -0.43 -6.50 39.68
N HIS A 108 -0.95 -7.41 38.86
CA HIS A 108 -1.36 -8.76 39.27
C HIS A 108 -0.48 -9.89 38.70
N SER A 109 0.35 -9.64 37.68
CA SER A 109 0.92 -10.70 36.83
C SER A 109 2.45 -10.87 36.94
N GLY A 110 3.15 -9.95 37.61
CA GLY A 110 4.61 -10.00 37.79
C GLY A 110 5.43 -9.68 36.53
N ASP A 111 6.75 -9.53 36.68
CA ASP A 111 7.64 -9.08 35.59
C ASP A 111 7.96 -10.16 34.55
N SER A 112 7.86 -11.44 34.93
CA SER A 112 8.11 -12.59 34.07
C SER A 112 7.06 -12.72 32.95
N THR A 113 5.78 -12.51 33.26
CA THR A 113 4.68 -12.56 32.29
C THR A 113 4.79 -11.42 31.28
N ILE A 114 5.10 -10.21 31.71
CA ILE A 114 5.33 -9.06 30.81
C ILE A 114 6.48 -9.34 29.86
N ARG A 115 7.58 -9.90 30.37
CA ARG A 115 8.71 -10.30 29.54
C ARG A 115 8.31 -11.37 28.52
N CYS A 116 7.37 -12.26 28.85
CA CYS A 116 6.80 -13.22 27.91
C CYS A 116 6.02 -12.51 26.78
N HIS A 117 5.11 -11.58 27.12
CA HIS A 117 4.35 -10.80 26.13
C HIS A 117 5.25 -9.97 25.22
N VAL A 118 6.29 -9.32 25.77
CA VAL A 118 7.29 -8.59 24.97
C VAL A 118 8.02 -9.52 24.00
N LYS A 119 8.44 -10.71 24.46
CA LYS A 119 9.06 -11.70 23.58
C LYS A 119 8.10 -12.19 22.49
N ALA A 120 6.82 -12.39 22.81
CA ALA A 120 5.80 -12.78 21.84
C ALA A 120 5.60 -11.69 20.77
N PHE A 121 5.46 -10.43 21.19
CA PHE A 121 5.36 -9.29 20.27
C PHE A 121 6.56 -9.20 19.33
N ILE A 122 7.79 -9.33 19.85
CA ILE A 122 9.02 -9.33 19.04
C ILE A 122 9.04 -10.49 18.02
N ARG A 123 8.54 -11.67 18.38
CA ARG A 123 8.43 -12.80 17.44
C ARG A 123 7.41 -12.49 16.34
N SER A 124 6.25 -11.94 16.70
CA SER A 124 5.23 -11.51 15.73
C SER A 124 5.78 -10.46 14.76
N ARG A 125 6.45 -9.41 15.27
CA ARG A 125 7.12 -8.40 14.44
C ARG A 125 8.11 -8.99 13.44
N LYS A 126 8.89 -10.01 13.84
CA LYS A 126 9.80 -10.72 12.93
C LYS A 126 9.05 -11.51 11.85
N ALA A 127 7.90 -12.10 12.17
CA ALA A 127 7.07 -12.79 11.19
C ALA A 127 6.47 -11.80 10.18
N VAL A 128 5.94 -10.67 10.66
CA VAL A 128 5.48 -9.56 9.82
C VAL A 128 6.57 -9.07 8.86
N HIS A 129 7.80 -8.89 9.35
CA HIS A 129 8.94 -8.48 8.49
C HIS A 129 9.26 -9.49 7.39
N LYS A 130 9.11 -10.79 7.66
CA LYS A 130 9.27 -11.83 6.62
C LYS A 130 8.17 -11.73 5.57
N ASP A 131 6.94 -11.51 5.99
CA ASP A 131 5.81 -11.37 5.06
C ASP A 131 5.95 -10.10 4.21
N ILE A 132 6.36 -8.97 4.81
CA ILE A 132 6.67 -7.74 4.07
C ILE A 132 7.77 -7.98 3.02
N ALA A 133 8.85 -8.68 3.38
CA ALA A 133 9.92 -8.98 2.42
C ALA A 133 9.42 -9.81 1.22
N LYS A 134 8.48 -10.76 1.43
CA LYS A 134 7.85 -11.52 0.34
C LYS A 134 7.01 -10.61 -0.56
N LEU A 135 6.21 -9.70 0.02
CA LEU A 135 5.38 -8.78 -0.75
C LEU A 135 6.22 -7.78 -1.56
N LEU A 136 7.33 -7.30 -1.00
CA LEU A 136 8.28 -6.43 -1.71
C LEU A 136 8.98 -7.13 -2.88
N LEU A 137 9.26 -8.43 -2.73
CA LEU A 137 9.79 -9.25 -3.83
C LEU A 137 8.76 -9.43 -4.95
N LEU A 138 7.50 -9.71 -4.59
CA LEU A 138 6.40 -9.82 -5.55
C LEU A 138 6.23 -8.51 -6.33
N LEU A 139 6.17 -7.37 -5.64
CA LEU A 139 6.11 -6.04 -6.27
C LEU A 139 7.26 -5.76 -7.25
N LYS A 140 8.46 -6.31 -7.01
CA LYS A 140 9.60 -6.14 -7.93
C LYS A 140 9.43 -6.95 -9.22
N GLN A 141 8.72 -8.07 -9.17
CA GLN A 141 8.52 -8.97 -10.30
C GLN A 141 7.35 -8.54 -11.19
N THR A 142 6.41 -7.75 -10.66
CA THR A 142 5.14 -7.41 -11.34
C THR A 142 5.16 -6.07 -12.10
N GLY A 143 6.32 -5.64 -12.60
CA GLY A 143 6.38 -4.42 -13.42
C GLY A 143 5.75 -4.64 -14.79
N LEU A 144 4.75 -3.83 -15.16
CA LEU A 144 4.44 -3.59 -16.56
C LEU A 144 5.72 -3.08 -17.22
N SER A 145 6.26 -3.81 -18.18
CA SER A 145 7.29 -3.26 -19.05
C SER A 145 6.68 -2.02 -19.69
N SER A 146 7.31 -0.85 -19.48
CA SER A 146 6.92 0.43 -20.08
C SER A 146 7.12 0.32 -21.60
N SER A 147 6.23 -0.40 -22.28
CA SER A 147 6.11 -0.34 -23.72
C SER A 147 5.42 0.98 -24.01
N GLU A 148 6.13 1.88 -24.68
CA GLU A 148 5.59 3.16 -25.14
C GLU A 148 4.36 2.90 -26.00
N SER A 149 3.18 3.01 -25.40
CA SER A 149 1.93 2.97 -26.13
C SER A 149 1.63 4.39 -26.62
N SER A 150 1.19 4.52 -27.87
CA SER A 150 0.74 5.81 -28.40
C SER A 150 -0.64 6.23 -27.87
N HIS A 151 -1.37 5.35 -27.18
CA HIS A 151 -2.74 5.60 -26.76
C HIS A 151 -2.80 6.27 -25.36
N PRO A 152 -3.33 7.51 -25.23
CA PRO A 152 -3.29 8.26 -23.96
C PRO A 152 -3.90 7.52 -22.76
N LEU A 153 -5.02 6.80 -22.96
CA LEU A 153 -5.66 6.02 -21.90
C LEU A 153 -4.77 4.88 -21.38
N ILE A 154 -4.04 4.19 -22.27
CA ILE A 154 -3.21 3.05 -21.88
C ILE A 154 -2.04 3.57 -21.05
N THR A 155 -1.35 4.61 -21.54
CA THR A 155 -0.27 5.27 -20.82
C THR A 155 -0.73 5.74 -19.44
N LEU A 156 -1.92 6.34 -19.33
CA LEU A 156 -2.50 6.78 -18.07
C LEU A 156 -2.76 5.61 -17.10
N LEU A 157 -3.35 4.51 -17.59
CA LEU A 157 -3.63 3.33 -16.75
C LEU A 157 -2.34 2.60 -16.33
N GLN A 158 -1.31 2.58 -17.17
CA GLN A 158 0.02 2.09 -16.81
C GLN A 158 0.62 2.94 -15.67
N GLN A 159 0.46 4.27 -15.72
CA GLN A 159 0.88 5.15 -14.63
C GLN A 159 0.11 4.88 -13.33
N VAL A 160 -1.21 4.68 -13.40
CA VAL A 160 -2.03 4.26 -12.23
C VAL A 160 -1.50 2.97 -11.61
N CYS A 161 -1.17 1.97 -12.43
CA CYS A 161 -0.60 0.71 -11.97
C CYS A 161 0.79 0.90 -11.32
N SER A 162 1.68 1.63 -11.98
CA SER A 162 3.01 1.96 -11.47
C SER A 162 2.92 2.67 -10.11
N GLN A 163 2.03 3.66 -10.01
CA GLN A 163 1.84 4.41 -8.79
C GLN A 163 1.20 3.56 -7.68
N THR A 164 0.31 2.62 -8.00
CA THR A 164 -0.23 1.64 -7.05
C THR A 164 0.90 0.81 -6.44
N CYS A 165 1.79 0.26 -7.28
CA CYS A 165 2.95 -0.50 -6.83
C CYS A 165 3.88 0.33 -5.95
N GLN A 166 4.13 1.58 -6.33
CA GLN A 166 4.97 2.50 -5.55
C GLN A 166 4.35 2.81 -4.18
N THR A 167 3.05 3.10 -4.11
CA THR A 167 2.35 3.34 -2.85
C THR A 167 2.34 2.10 -1.94
N PHE A 168 2.10 0.91 -2.47
CA PHE A 168 2.23 -0.31 -1.65
C PHE A 168 3.65 -0.54 -1.16
N ARG A 169 4.65 -0.24 -1.99
CA ARG A 169 6.05 -0.32 -1.60
C ARG A 169 6.36 0.63 -0.44
N THR A 170 5.96 1.89 -0.50
CA THR A 170 6.23 2.88 0.56
C THR A 170 5.58 2.47 1.87
N VAL A 171 4.33 2.01 1.84
CA VAL A 171 3.61 1.51 3.03
C VAL A 171 4.27 0.27 3.60
N LEU A 172 4.65 -0.70 2.78
CA LEU A 172 5.37 -1.89 3.24
C LEU A 172 6.70 -1.52 3.90
N LEU A 173 7.44 -0.57 3.32
CA LEU A 173 8.71 -0.11 3.88
C LEU A 173 8.52 0.63 5.21
N SER A 174 7.43 1.39 5.39
CA SER A 174 7.14 2.09 6.64
C SER A 174 6.86 1.11 7.80
N LEU A 175 6.16 0.00 7.53
CA LEU A 175 5.91 -1.09 8.49
C LEU A 175 7.18 -1.91 8.81
N SER A 176 8.11 -1.96 7.85
CA SER A 176 9.33 -2.77 7.88
C SER A 176 10.52 -2.11 8.56
N THR A 177 10.39 -0.86 9.03
CA THR A 177 11.54 -0.08 9.47
C THR A 177 12.47 -0.85 10.40
N ALA A 178 13.76 -0.82 10.04
CA ALA A 178 14.72 -1.85 10.42
C ALA A 178 14.87 -1.99 11.93
N VAL A 179 14.60 -3.19 12.46
CA VAL A 179 15.00 -3.56 13.83
C VAL A 179 16.54 -3.63 13.88
N PRO A 180 17.25 -2.77 14.64
CA PRO A 180 18.68 -2.92 14.84
C PRO A 180 18.92 -3.65 16.15
N LYS A 181 19.20 -4.97 16.15
CA LYS A 181 19.61 -5.72 17.37
C LYS A 181 20.60 -6.87 17.06
N PRO A 182 21.27 -7.47 18.07
CA PRO A 182 22.69 -7.28 18.36
C PRO A 182 23.52 -8.52 17.98
N ARG A 183 22.93 -9.50 17.28
CA ARG A 183 23.63 -10.70 16.78
C ARG A 183 23.00 -11.18 15.47
N PRO A 184 23.80 -11.45 14.43
CA PRO A 184 23.27 -11.84 13.12
C PRO A 184 22.79 -13.29 13.16
N SER A 185 21.53 -13.53 12.78
CA SER A 185 21.11 -14.85 12.27
C SER A 185 21.16 -14.80 10.74
N LYS A 186 21.60 -15.88 10.10
CA LYS A 186 21.81 -15.95 8.64
C LYS A 186 20.55 -15.56 7.83
N TRP A 187 19.36 -15.85 8.36
CA TRP A 187 18.08 -15.53 7.72
C TRP A 187 17.64 -14.06 7.85
N ALA A 188 18.04 -13.37 8.93
CA ALA A 188 17.74 -11.94 9.11
C ALA A 188 18.56 -11.06 8.15
N LEU A 189 19.72 -11.56 7.68
CA LEU A 189 20.52 -10.90 6.66
C LEU A 189 19.83 -10.93 5.29
N VAL A 190 19.14 -12.03 4.95
CA VAL A 190 18.43 -12.16 3.67
C VAL A 190 17.25 -11.19 3.61
N THR A 191 16.42 -11.10 4.65
CA THR A 191 15.30 -10.14 4.67
C THR A 191 15.82 -8.70 4.64
N LYS A 192 16.87 -8.39 5.40
CA LYS A 192 17.50 -7.07 5.39
C LYS A 192 18.13 -6.74 4.04
N LEU A 193 18.76 -7.69 3.35
CA LEU A 193 19.34 -7.50 2.04
C LEU A 193 18.25 -7.30 0.98
N VAL A 194 17.16 -8.07 1.03
CA VAL A 194 16.01 -7.87 0.14
C VAL A 194 15.42 -6.47 0.34
N ILE A 195 15.12 -6.08 1.58
CA ILE A 195 14.58 -4.76 1.90
C ILE A 195 15.58 -3.66 1.53
N LYS A 196 16.88 -3.85 1.84
CA LYS A 196 17.94 -2.87 1.52
C LYS A 196 18.12 -2.72 0.01
N ASN A 197 18.21 -3.81 -0.74
CA ASN A 197 18.33 -3.79 -2.20
C ASN A 197 17.13 -3.10 -2.84
N VAL A 198 15.93 -3.37 -2.32
CA VAL A 198 14.68 -2.70 -2.69
C VAL A 198 14.76 -1.19 -2.39
N THR A 199 15.25 -0.77 -1.23
CA THR A 199 15.41 0.65 -0.90
C THR A 199 16.52 1.35 -1.69
N SER A 200 17.57 0.64 -2.13
CA SER A 200 18.70 1.24 -2.87
C SER A 200 18.38 1.55 -4.34
N THR A 201 17.34 0.96 -4.91
CA THR A 201 16.91 1.23 -6.31
C THR A 201 15.99 2.45 -6.42
N SER A 202 15.54 3.01 -5.30
CA SER A 202 14.70 4.21 -5.24
C SER A 202 15.51 5.29 -4.53
N GLY A 203 15.88 6.37 -5.24
CA GLY A 203 16.56 7.51 -4.66
C GLY A 203 15.64 8.26 -3.70
N GLN A 204 15.40 7.72 -2.51
CA GLN A 204 14.61 8.39 -1.47
C GLN A 204 15.56 9.06 -0.48
N VAL A 205 15.41 10.37 -0.37
CA VAL A 205 16.05 11.22 0.64
C VAL A 205 15.76 10.63 2.01
N ARG A 206 16.82 10.34 2.76
CA ARG A 206 16.74 9.93 4.16
C ARG A 206 16.22 11.12 4.97
N THR A 207 14.91 11.28 5.08
CA THR A 207 14.34 12.22 6.04
C THR A 207 14.74 11.73 7.44
N GLY A 208 15.39 12.59 8.21
CA GLY A 208 15.86 12.27 9.57
C GLY A 208 14.74 12.04 10.60
N HIS A 209 13.48 11.98 10.16
CA HIS A 209 12.34 11.71 11.02
C HIS A 209 12.18 10.21 11.25
N ARG A 210 12.23 9.81 12.52
CA ARG A 210 11.93 8.44 12.93
C ARG A 210 10.43 8.20 12.83
N ASN A 211 10.00 7.10 12.23
CA ASN A 211 8.59 6.72 12.27
C ASN A 211 8.23 6.02 13.60
N GLU A 212 6.94 5.94 13.90
CA GLU A 212 6.37 5.42 15.14
C GLU A 212 6.86 3.98 15.40
N PHE A 213 6.93 3.16 14.35
CA PHE A 213 7.44 1.79 14.40
C PHE A 213 8.91 1.72 14.83
N GLN A 214 9.78 2.62 14.34
CA GLN A 214 11.18 2.68 14.77
C GLN A 214 11.29 3.03 16.26
N MET A 215 10.51 4.01 16.73
CA MET A 215 10.50 4.43 18.13
C MET A 215 10.09 3.26 19.03
N MET A 216 9.02 2.54 18.65
CA MET A 216 8.57 1.35 19.35
C MET A 216 9.63 0.24 19.36
N ASP A 217 10.22 -0.09 18.20
CA ASP A 217 11.21 -1.17 18.09
C ASP A 217 12.48 -0.89 18.93
N GLU A 218 12.89 0.38 19.04
CA GLU A 218 13.97 0.83 19.93
C GLU A 218 13.60 0.71 21.42
N GLU A 219 12.42 1.17 21.82
CA GLU A 219 11.98 1.02 23.21
C GLU A 219 11.82 -0.45 23.59
N LEU A 220 11.31 -1.30 22.69
CA LEU A 220 11.26 -2.76 22.91
C LEU A 220 12.66 -3.35 23.11
N ARG A 221 13.72 -2.70 22.58
CA ARG A 221 15.12 -3.10 22.82
C ARG A 221 15.52 -2.81 24.23
N ARG A 222 15.33 -1.56 24.63
CA ARG A 222 15.71 -1.04 25.93
C ARG A 222 14.94 -1.80 27.01
N PHE A 223 13.68 -2.10 26.74
CA PHE A 223 12.83 -2.90 27.61
C PHE A 223 13.34 -4.34 27.75
N SER A 224 13.68 -5.01 26.65
CA SER A 224 14.16 -6.40 26.68
C SER A 224 15.52 -6.57 27.35
N MET A 225 16.39 -5.56 27.31
CA MET A 225 17.74 -5.58 27.90
C MET A 225 17.75 -5.11 29.36
N ALA A 226 16.62 -4.65 29.89
CA ALA A 226 16.54 -4.19 31.27
C ALA A 226 16.58 -5.36 32.25
N GLU A 227 17.39 -5.21 33.29
CA GLU A 227 17.46 -6.12 34.43
C GLU A 227 16.18 -6.00 35.27
N GLU A 228 15.77 -4.77 35.56
CA GLU A 228 14.54 -4.44 36.29
C GLU A 228 13.56 -3.61 35.44
N ILE A 229 12.26 -3.90 35.56
CA ILE A 229 11.21 -3.20 34.82
C ILE A 229 10.66 -2.05 35.68
N LYS A 230 11.18 -0.84 35.52
CA LYS A 230 10.64 0.34 36.24
C LYS A 230 9.26 0.74 35.72
N LYS A 231 8.41 1.27 36.60
CA LYS A 231 7.05 1.74 36.26
C LYS A 231 7.07 2.82 35.16
N ASP A 232 8.04 3.72 35.20
CA ASP A 232 8.17 4.80 34.19
C ASP A 232 8.51 4.26 32.81
N ARG A 233 9.28 3.17 32.72
CA ARG A 233 9.59 2.51 31.44
C ARG A 233 8.35 1.88 30.82
N ILE A 234 7.47 1.33 31.64
CA ILE A 234 6.18 0.82 31.16
C ILE A 234 5.31 1.96 30.65
N LYS A 235 5.24 3.07 31.37
CA LYS A 235 4.49 4.24 30.95
C LYS A 235 4.98 4.76 29.59
N SER A 236 6.29 4.90 29.44
CA SER A 236 6.94 5.26 28.17
C SER A 236 6.60 4.29 27.03
N MET A 237 6.66 2.98 27.31
CA MET A 237 6.29 1.95 26.35
C MET A 237 4.82 2.05 25.92
N ILE A 238 3.88 2.18 26.87
CA ILE A 238 2.46 2.34 26.57
C ILE A 238 2.24 3.56 25.67
N THR A 239 2.85 4.71 25.98
CA THR A 239 2.73 5.91 25.15
C THR A 239 3.21 5.68 23.70
N ASN A 240 4.28 4.91 23.50
CA ASN A 240 4.73 4.58 22.15
C ASN A 240 3.82 3.56 21.46
N LEU A 241 3.31 2.57 22.18
CA LEU A 241 2.31 1.64 21.64
C LEU A 241 1.05 2.39 21.20
N ASP A 242 0.61 3.39 21.96
CA ASP A 242 -0.57 4.20 21.65
C ASP A 242 -0.39 5.00 20.35
N LYS A 243 0.82 5.55 20.11
CA LYS A 243 1.13 6.23 18.84
C LYS A 243 1.09 5.27 17.65
N VAL A 244 1.63 4.07 17.81
CA VAL A 244 1.60 3.05 16.75
C VAL A 244 0.17 2.55 16.53
N ASP A 245 -0.62 2.37 17.58
CA ASP A 245 -2.02 1.92 17.51
C ASP A 245 -2.88 2.87 16.66
N VAL A 246 -2.74 4.20 16.88
CA VAL A 246 -3.39 5.23 16.05
C VAL A 246 -2.94 5.12 14.59
N ALA A 247 -1.64 5.08 14.33
CA ALA A 247 -1.12 4.98 12.97
C ALA A 247 -1.55 3.68 12.25
N VAL A 248 -1.69 2.57 12.99
CA VAL A 248 -2.18 1.29 12.47
C VAL A 248 -3.67 1.34 12.17
N GLU A 249 -4.45 2.02 13.00
CA GLU A 249 -5.89 2.23 12.79
C GLU A 249 -6.17 3.09 11.55
N ASP A 250 -5.47 4.21 11.41
CA ASP A 250 -5.55 5.08 10.22
C ASP A 250 -5.16 4.31 8.93
N LEU A 251 -4.13 3.48 9.03
CA LEU A 251 -3.68 2.64 7.92
C LEU A 251 -4.72 1.56 7.57
N GLU A 252 -5.30 0.89 8.56
CA GLU A 252 -6.34 -0.13 8.37
C GLU A 252 -7.56 0.47 7.65
N GLU A 253 -8.04 1.63 8.10
CA GLU A 253 -9.17 2.33 7.48
C GLU A 253 -8.85 2.77 6.05
N SER A 254 -7.64 3.31 5.83
CA SER A 254 -7.18 3.74 4.51
C SER A 254 -7.09 2.58 3.52
N LEU A 255 -6.58 1.43 3.97
CA LEU A 255 -6.50 0.22 3.15
C LEU A 255 -7.88 -0.38 2.86
N GLU A 256 -8.79 -0.36 3.84
CA GLU A 256 -10.18 -0.81 3.64
C GLU A 256 -10.89 0.02 2.57
N ARG A 257 -10.75 1.36 2.66
CA ARG A 257 -11.29 2.28 1.66
C ARG A 257 -10.69 2.02 0.29
N LEU A 258 -9.37 1.91 0.20
CA LEU A 258 -8.66 1.64 -1.05
C LEU A 258 -9.12 0.31 -1.68
N TYR A 259 -9.19 -0.76 -0.89
CA TYR A 259 -9.61 -2.08 -1.35
C TYR A 259 -11.00 -2.03 -2.01
N ARG A 260 -11.96 -1.35 -1.36
CA ARG A 260 -13.30 -1.15 -1.94
C ARG A 260 -13.27 -0.39 -3.26
N ARG A 261 -12.48 0.67 -3.36
CA ARG A 261 -12.34 1.45 -4.61
C ARG A 261 -11.68 0.65 -5.73
N MET A 262 -10.69 -0.19 -5.41
CA MET A 262 -10.06 -1.08 -6.39
C MET A 262 -11.04 -2.13 -6.93
N ILE A 263 -11.90 -2.70 -6.08
CA ILE A 263 -12.97 -3.60 -6.53
C ILE A 263 -13.92 -2.86 -7.47
N GLN A 264 -14.37 -1.67 -7.09
CA GLN A 264 -15.27 -0.87 -7.92
C GLN A 264 -14.67 -0.59 -9.30
N ALA A 265 -13.42 -0.12 -9.36
CA ALA A 265 -12.74 0.12 -10.62
C ALA A 265 -12.61 -1.13 -11.49
N ARG A 266 -12.29 -2.29 -10.88
CA ARG A 266 -12.24 -3.58 -11.59
C ARG A 266 -13.60 -3.97 -12.14
N VAL A 267 -14.67 -3.83 -11.36
CA VAL A 267 -16.04 -4.13 -11.78
C VAL A 267 -16.46 -3.23 -12.94
N SER A 268 -16.18 -1.93 -12.87
CA SER A 268 -16.46 -0.98 -13.96
C SER A 268 -15.74 -1.39 -15.25
N LEU A 269 -14.46 -1.78 -15.16
CA LEU A 269 -13.71 -2.29 -16.32
C LEU A 269 -14.30 -3.61 -16.87
N LEU A 270 -14.65 -4.56 -16.00
CA LEU A 270 -15.26 -5.83 -16.40
C LEU A 270 -16.61 -5.64 -17.10
N ASN A 271 -17.43 -4.72 -16.60
CA ASN A 271 -18.74 -4.42 -17.19
C ASN A 271 -18.59 -3.94 -18.63
N ILE A 272 -17.62 -3.08 -18.91
CA ILE A 272 -17.40 -2.54 -20.26
C ILE A 272 -16.89 -3.61 -21.21
N LEU A 273 -16.01 -4.50 -20.74
CA LEU A 273 -15.50 -5.63 -21.52
C LEU A 273 -16.58 -6.67 -21.78
N SER A 274 -17.49 -6.88 -20.83
CA SER A 274 -18.59 -7.84 -20.95
C SER A 274 -19.69 -7.35 -21.89
N LEU A 275 -19.84 -6.03 -22.09
CA LEU A 275 -20.73 -5.44 -23.09
C LEU A 275 -20.28 -5.67 -24.55
N HIS A 276 -19.18 -6.40 -24.77
CA HIS A 276 -18.61 -6.75 -26.08
C HIS A 276 -18.63 -8.26 -26.39
N ILE A 277 -19.23 -9.08 -25.53
CA ILE A 277 -19.50 -10.50 -25.77
C ILE A 277 -20.98 -10.66 -26.11
#